data_AF-A0A4Q6A3H2-F1
#
_entry.id   AF-A0A4Q6A3H2-F1
#
_cell.length_a   1.000
_cell.length_b   1.000
_cell.length_c   1.000
_cell.angle_alpha   90.00
_cell.angle_beta   90.00
_cell.angle_gamma   90.00
#
_symmetry.space_group_name_H-M   'P 1'
#
loop_
_entity.id
_entity.type
_entity.pdbx_description
1 polymer ?
#
loop_
_entity_poly.entity_id
_entity_poly.type
_entity_poly.pdbx_seq_one_letter_code
_entity_poly.pdbx_strand_id
1 'polypeptide(L)'
;MLQINAKGYTPVDSTLIPLGKTDAVAGTPFDFTTPRTIGAKVDEDNQQLKNGKGYDHNFVLNGTGMKHAATVIGDRSGIVMDVYTDEPGLQFYGGNFMQGKNTFKGGVKDDFRTAFCLETQHFPDSPNQPTFPSTVLEPGKTYKTSSVYKFSTTTK
;
A
#
# COMPACT_ATOMS: atom_id res chain seq x y z
N MET A 1 -2.71 -3.96 13.31
CA MET A 1 -3.88 -3.95 12.41
C MET A 1 -3.63 -2.95 11.28
N LEU A 2 -4.11 -3.23 10.09
CA LEU A 2 -4.10 -2.35 8.92
C LEU A 2 -5.54 -2.25 8.39
N GLN A 3 -5.95 -1.05 8.02
CA GLN A 3 -7.14 -0.77 7.24
C GLN A 3 -6.73 0.14 6.09
N ILE A 4 -7.22 -0.12 4.88
CA ILE A 4 -6.99 0.70 3.68
C ILE A 4 -8.34 1.08 3.10
N ASN A 5 -8.55 2.38 2.87
CA ASN A 5 -9.77 2.92 2.29
C ASN A 5 -9.75 2.81 0.76
N ALA A 6 -9.79 1.58 0.26
CA ALA A 6 -9.75 1.25 -1.15
C ALA A 6 -10.68 0.06 -1.44
N LYS A 7 -11.49 0.16 -2.50
CA LYS A 7 -12.33 -0.96 -2.96
C LYS A 7 -11.71 -1.77 -4.11
N GLY A 8 -10.62 -1.27 -4.67
CA GLY A 8 -9.89 -1.93 -5.74
C GLY A 8 -8.39 -1.87 -5.53
N TYR A 9 -7.68 -2.71 -6.27
CA TYR A 9 -6.22 -2.72 -6.37
C TYR A 9 -5.83 -2.99 -7.83
N THR A 10 -4.60 -2.65 -8.20
CA THR A 10 -4.06 -2.93 -9.53
C THR A 10 -3.36 -4.28 -9.52
N PRO A 11 -3.93 -5.35 -10.10
CA PRO A 11 -3.25 -6.63 -10.19
C PRO A 11 -2.02 -6.56 -11.09
N VAL A 12 -1.04 -7.40 -10.82
CA VAL A 12 0.26 -7.46 -11.48
C VAL A 12 0.53 -8.82 -12.11
N ASP A 13 1.44 -8.84 -13.09
CA ASP A 13 1.98 -10.06 -13.67
C ASP A 13 3.07 -10.71 -12.77
N SER A 14 3.69 -11.78 -13.25
CA SER A 14 4.75 -12.51 -12.53
C SER A 14 6.04 -11.72 -12.32
N THR A 15 6.18 -10.58 -12.99
CA THR A 15 7.31 -9.65 -12.88
C THR A 15 6.97 -8.39 -12.08
N LEU A 16 5.78 -8.37 -11.44
CA LEU A 16 5.24 -7.25 -10.66
C LEU A 16 4.85 -6.01 -11.49
N ILE A 17 4.63 -6.17 -12.81
CA ILE A 17 4.14 -5.10 -13.66
C ILE A 17 2.60 -5.09 -13.64
N PRO A 18 1.94 -3.94 -13.39
CA PRO A 18 0.48 -3.82 -13.43
C PRO A 18 -0.14 -4.25 -14.76
N LEU A 19 -1.30 -4.90 -14.68
CA LEU A 19 -2.04 -5.42 -15.84
C LEU A 19 -2.94 -4.37 -16.53
N GLY A 20 -2.84 -3.09 -16.17
CA GLY A 20 -3.68 -2.03 -16.76
C GLY A 20 -5.16 -2.03 -16.37
N LYS A 21 -5.53 -2.80 -15.34
CA LYS A 21 -6.90 -2.91 -14.83
C LYS A 21 -6.96 -2.72 -13.32
N THR A 22 -8.18 -2.62 -12.79
CA THR A 22 -8.47 -2.61 -11.35
C THR A 22 -9.36 -3.80 -11.02
N ASP A 23 -8.91 -4.63 -10.08
CA ASP A 23 -9.72 -5.73 -9.55
C ASP A 23 -10.27 -5.34 -8.17
N ALA A 24 -11.44 -5.88 -7.81
CA ALA A 24 -12.04 -5.61 -6.50
C ALA A 24 -11.24 -6.28 -5.38
N VAL A 25 -11.10 -5.60 -4.23
CA VAL A 25 -10.48 -6.22 -3.05
C VAL A 25 -11.42 -7.19 -2.34
N ALA A 26 -12.73 -6.97 -2.46
CA ALA A 26 -13.75 -7.74 -1.76
C ALA A 26 -13.65 -9.24 -2.07
N GLY A 27 -13.66 -10.06 -1.02
CA GLY A 27 -13.53 -11.52 -1.15
C GLY A 27 -12.12 -12.01 -1.48
N THR A 28 -11.11 -11.14 -1.46
CA THR A 28 -9.71 -11.49 -1.72
C THR A 28 -8.84 -11.33 -0.46
N PRO A 29 -7.60 -11.84 -0.45
CA PRO A 29 -6.65 -11.55 0.64
C PRO A 29 -6.34 -10.06 0.82
N PHE A 30 -6.55 -9.25 -0.22
CA PHE A 30 -6.30 -7.82 -0.25
C PHE A 30 -7.44 -7.00 0.37
N ASP A 31 -8.52 -7.62 0.87
CA ASP A 31 -9.59 -6.88 1.54
C ASP A 31 -9.11 -6.35 2.90
N PHE A 32 -8.66 -5.09 2.91
CA PHE A 32 -8.34 -4.30 4.10
C PHE A 32 -9.40 -3.20 4.35
N THR A 33 -10.60 -3.32 3.78
CA THR A 33 -11.66 -2.31 3.97
C THR A 33 -12.13 -2.23 5.42
N THR A 34 -12.00 -3.35 6.15
CA THR A 34 -12.11 -3.43 7.61
C THR A 34 -10.75 -3.70 8.25
N PRO A 35 -10.47 -3.17 9.46
CA PRO A 35 -9.20 -3.41 10.15
C PRO A 35 -8.89 -4.90 10.33
N ARG A 36 -7.66 -5.29 10.02
CA ARG A 36 -7.18 -6.67 10.16
C ARG A 36 -5.68 -6.77 10.38
N THR A 37 -5.17 -7.89 10.89
CA THR A 37 -3.72 -8.08 10.99
C THR A 37 -3.13 -8.27 9.59
N ILE A 38 -1.97 -7.68 9.33
CA ILE A 38 -1.29 -7.78 8.03
C ILE A 38 -1.06 -9.26 7.69
N GLY A 39 -0.52 -10.03 8.64
CA GLY A 39 -0.23 -11.45 8.46
C GLY A 39 -1.43 -12.38 8.30
N ALA A 40 -2.68 -11.93 8.48
CA ALA A 40 -3.85 -12.85 8.54
C ALA A 40 -4.05 -13.72 7.29
N LYS A 41 -3.75 -13.17 6.09
CA LYS A 41 -3.99 -13.87 4.81
C LYS A 41 -2.83 -13.79 3.83
N VAL A 42 -1.66 -13.35 4.29
CA VAL A 42 -0.51 -13.08 3.41
C VAL A 42 0.03 -14.35 2.72
N ASP A 43 -0.32 -15.53 3.24
CA ASP A 43 0.07 -16.84 2.72
C ASP A 43 -1.12 -17.65 2.16
N GLU A 44 -2.28 -17.02 1.92
CA GLU A 44 -3.40 -17.68 1.23
C GLU A 44 -3.04 -18.05 -0.22
N ASP A 45 -3.66 -19.12 -0.74
CA ASP A 45 -3.48 -19.54 -2.14
C ASP A 45 -4.18 -18.55 -3.09
N ASN A 46 -3.42 -17.53 -3.50
CA ASN A 46 -3.89 -16.48 -4.40
C ASN A 46 -2.77 -16.09 -5.37
N GLN A 47 -3.10 -15.97 -6.66
CA GLN A 47 -2.10 -15.69 -7.70
C GLN A 47 -1.34 -14.38 -7.47
N GLN A 48 -2.01 -13.34 -6.97
CA GLN A 48 -1.41 -12.02 -6.74
C GLN A 48 -0.46 -12.05 -5.53
N LEU A 49 -0.82 -12.80 -4.47
CA LEU A 49 0.12 -13.06 -3.36
C LEU A 49 1.33 -13.88 -3.81
N LYS A 50 1.17 -14.85 -4.73
CA LYS A 50 2.29 -15.60 -5.30
C LYS A 50 3.23 -14.69 -6.09
N ASN A 51 2.68 -13.83 -6.95
CA ASN A 51 3.46 -12.86 -7.74
C ASN A 51 4.24 -11.92 -6.81
N GLY A 52 3.58 -11.41 -5.76
CA GLY A 52 4.19 -10.50 -4.79
C GLY A 52 5.01 -11.17 -3.68
N LYS A 53 5.04 -12.50 -3.58
CA LYS A 53 5.57 -13.22 -2.40
C LYS A 53 4.96 -12.71 -1.07
N GLY A 54 3.73 -12.20 -1.13
CA GLY A 54 3.09 -11.39 -0.11
C GLY A 54 2.38 -10.19 -0.73
N TYR A 55 2.18 -9.13 0.06
CA TYR A 55 1.60 -7.89 -0.44
C TYR A 55 2.67 -7.01 -1.07
N ASP A 56 2.53 -6.77 -2.36
CA ASP A 56 3.29 -5.75 -3.09
C ASP A 56 2.44 -5.12 -4.20
N HIS A 57 1.35 -4.44 -3.79
CA HIS A 57 0.32 -3.98 -4.74
C HIS A 57 -0.13 -2.56 -4.44
N ASN A 58 -0.49 -1.84 -5.51
CA ASN A 58 -1.11 -0.54 -5.42
C ASN A 58 -2.62 -0.67 -5.21
N PHE A 59 -3.11 -0.06 -4.13
CA PHE A 59 -4.52 0.06 -3.80
C PHE A 59 -5.10 1.33 -4.42
N VAL A 60 -6.26 1.21 -5.06
CA VAL A 60 -6.99 2.31 -5.68
C VAL A 60 -7.84 2.99 -4.62
N LEU A 61 -7.38 4.15 -4.14
CA LEU A 61 -7.99 4.86 -3.02
C LEU A 61 -9.36 5.45 -3.39
N ASN A 62 -10.29 5.40 -2.43
CA ASN A 62 -11.62 5.96 -2.61
C ASN A 62 -11.59 7.50 -2.42
N GLY A 63 -12.27 8.23 -3.30
CA GLY A 63 -12.46 9.69 -3.18
C GLY A 63 -11.40 10.55 -3.88
N THR A 64 -11.58 11.87 -3.83
CA THR A 64 -10.76 12.88 -4.54
C THR A 64 -10.21 13.93 -3.58
N GLY A 65 -9.09 14.58 -3.94
CA GLY A 65 -8.40 15.53 -3.07
C GLY A 65 -7.82 14.85 -1.83
N MET A 66 -7.52 15.63 -0.79
CA MET A 66 -6.97 15.11 0.47
C MET A 66 -7.95 14.13 1.12
N LYS A 67 -7.59 12.84 1.15
CA LYS A 67 -8.43 11.75 1.65
C LYS A 67 -7.71 10.91 2.68
N HIS A 68 -8.47 10.29 3.58
CA HIS A 68 -7.94 9.30 4.51
C HIS A 68 -7.71 7.97 3.77
N ALA A 69 -6.44 7.60 3.60
CA ALA A 69 -6.01 6.47 2.78
C ALA A 69 -5.91 5.17 3.58
N ALA A 70 -5.31 5.21 4.77
CA ALA A 70 -5.09 4.02 5.58
C ALA A 70 -4.88 4.35 7.07
N THR A 71 -5.20 3.38 7.92
CA THR A 71 -4.87 3.38 9.35
C THR A 71 -4.06 2.15 9.67
N VAL A 72 -2.96 2.33 10.42
CA VAL A 72 -2.19 1.25 11.04
C VAL A 72 -2.25 1.40 12.55
N ILE A 73 -2.48 0.30 13.26
CA ILE A 73 -2.42 0.23 14.72
C ILE A 73 -1.40 -0.82 15.14
N GLY A 74 -0.38 -0.42 15.89
CA GLY A 74 0.56 -1.33 16.53
C GLY A 74 -0.12 -2.08 17.68
N ASP A 75 -0.17 -3.40 17.59
CA ASP A 75 -0.80 -4.29 18.59
C ASP A 75 -0.08 -4.27 19.95
N ARG A 76 1.25 -4.11 19.93
CA ARG A 76 2.06 -4.04 21.15
C ARG A 76 2.16 -2.62 21.70
N SER A 77 2.36 -1.64 20.83
CA SER A 77 2.64 -0.25 21.20
C SER A 77 1.39 0.61 21.39
N GLY A 78 0.26 0.25 20.78
CA GLY A 78 -0.94 1.09 20.70
C GLY A 78 -0.77 2.33 19.80
N ILE A 79 0.39 2.50 19.15
CA ILE A 79 0.64 3.61 18.21
C ILE A 79 -0.29 3.44 17.02
N VAL A 80 -0.98 4.53 16.68
CA VAL A 80 -1.81 4.65 15.48
C VAL A 80 -1.09 5.55 14.50
N MET A 81 -1.04 5.14 13.24
CA MET A 81 -0.60 5.95 12.11
C MET A 81 -1.74 6.03 11.10
N ASP A 82 -2.32 7.22 10.96
CA ASP A 82 -3.28 7.55 9.91
C ASP A 82 -2.54 8.21 8.74
N VAL A 83 -2.82 7.76 7.53
CA VAL A 83 -2.23 8.26 6.29
C VAL A 83 -3.29 9.03 5.52
N TYR A 84 -3.01 10.29 5.21
CA TYR A 84 -3.83 11.12 4.34
C TYR A 84 -3.04 11.51 3.10
N THR A 85 -3.69 11.60 1.95
CA THR A 85 -3.02 11.99 0.70
C THR A 85 -3.95 12.57 -0.35
N ASP A 86 -3.40 13.43 -1.21
CA ASP A 86 -4.04 13.86 -2.46
C ASP A 86 -3.95 12.79 -3.57
N GLU A 87 -3.00 11.85 -3.44
CA GLU A 87 -2.71 10.83 -4.44
C GLU A 87 -3.90 9.88 -4.70
N PRO A 88 -4.02 9.30 -5.91
CA PRO A 88 -5.08 8.35 -6.22
C PRO A 88 -4.78 6.93 -5.69
N GLY A 89 -3.51 6.60 -5.43
CA GLY A 89 -3.06 5.26 -5.08
C GLY A 89 -2.25 5.18 -3.79
N LEU A 90 -2.17 3.96 -3.26
CA LEU A 90 -1.32 3.60 -2.12
C LEU A 90 -0.66 2.25 -2.39
N GLN A 91 0.66 2.23 -2.63
CA GLN A 91 1.41 0.97 -2.64
C GLN A 91 1.50 0.43 -1.22
N PHE A 92 1.08 -0.81 -1.03
CA PHE A 92 1.35 -1.56 0.18
C PHE A 92 2.35 -2.67 -0.10
N TYR A 93 3.56 -2.49 0.44
CA TYR A 93 4.63 -3.48 0.42
C TYR A 93 4.83 -4.08 1.81
N GLY A 94 4.68 -5.40 1.93
CA GLY A 94 4.70 -6.14 3.19
C GLY A 94 6.08 -6.64 3.63
N GLY A 95 7.18 -6.13 3.06
CA GLY A 95 8.54 -6.51 3.46
C GLY A 95 9.00 -7.90 2.96
N ASN A 96 8.34 -8.45 1.94
CA ASN A 96 8.57 -9.82 1.45
C ASN A 96 9.85 -10.04 0.63
N PHE A 97 10.66 -9.00 0.37
CA PHE A 97 11.99 -9.14 -0.24
C PHE A 97 13.14 -8.79 0.72
N MET A 98 12.82 -8.52 1.98
CA MET A 98 13.82 -8.26 3.02
C MET A 98 14.60 -9.53 3.38
N GLN A 99 15.92 -9.40 3.60
CA GLN A 99 16.86 -10.54 3.64
C GLN A 99 17.80 -10.54 4.86
N GLY A 100 17.61 -9.65 5.84
CA GLY A 100 18.48 -9.54 7.02
C GLY A 100 19.90 -9.03 6.71
N LYS A 101 20.10 -8.44 5.52
CA LYS A 101 21.40 -7.93 5.06
C LYS A 101 21.75 -6.59 5.70
N ASN A 102 20.74 -5.85 6.17
CA ASN A 102 20.90 -4.55 6.80
C ASN A 102 20.58 -4.65 8.30
N THR A 103 21.11 -3.71 9.06
CA THR A 103 20.77 -3.54 10.47
C THR A 103 20.04 -2.21 10.64
N PHE A 104 18.82 -2.26 11.18
CA PHE A 104 18.09 -1.05 11.52
C PHE A 104 18.76 -0.27 12.64
N LYS A 105 18.39 1.01 12.78
CA LYS A 105 18.92 1.90 13.84
C LYS A 105 18.80 1.30 15.25
N GLY A 106 17.80 0.47 15.50
CA GLY A 106 17.58 -0.22 16.79
C GLY A 106 18.36 -1.53 16.99
N GLY A 107 19.29 -1.88 16.08
CA GLY A 107 20.10 -3.11 16.16
C GLY A 107 19.42 -4.37 15.63
N VAL A 108 18.12 -4.32 15.35
CA VAL A 108 17.36 -5.42 14.74
C VAL A 108 17.70 -5.51 13.24
N LYS A 109 17.76 -6.73 12.71
CA LYS A 109 17.97 -6.98 11.28
C LYS A 109 16.71 -6.68 10.47
N ASP A 110 16.89 -6.35 9.20
CA ASP A 110 15.80 -6.24 8.23
C ASP A 110 15.37 -7.64 7.75
N ASP A 111 14.99 -8.51 8.67
CA ASP A 111 14.59 -9.88 8.33
C ASP A 111 13.28 -9.89 7.53
N PHE A 112 12.99 -11.01 6.89
CA PHE A 112 11.78 -11.23 6.09
C PHE A 112 10.52 -10.73 6.82
N ARG A 113 9.80 -9.77 6.20
CA ARG A 113 8.55 -9.17 6.70
C ARG A 113 8.66 -8.49 8.08
N THR A 114 9.82 -7.94 8.42
CA THR A 114 10.02 -7.18 9.68
C THR A 114 9.50 -5.75 9.62
N ALA A 115 9.34 -5.20 8.42
CA ALA A 115 8.80 -3.87 8.17
C ALA A 115 7.84 -3.89 6.99
N PHE A 116 7.11 -2.79 6.81
CA PHE A 116 6.21 -2.58 5.67
C PHE A 116 6.26 -1.12 5.22
N CYS A 117 5.82 -0.87 4.00
CA CYS A 117 5.67 0.48 3.43
C CYS A 117 4.21 0.76 3.09
N LEU A 118 3.81 2.02 3.25
CA LEU A 118 2.56 2.57 2.71
C LEU A 118 2.96 3.80 1.88
N GLU A 119 2.99 3.66 0.56
CA GLU A 119 3.59 4.64 -0.34
C GLU A 119 2.47 5.32 -1.14
N THR A 120 2.16 6.58 -0.80
CA THR A 120 1.11 7.35 -1.47
C THR A 120 1.62 7.81 -2.83
N GLN A 121 0.92 7.49 -3.92
CA GLN A 121 1.40 7.77 -5.28
C GLN A 121 0.30 7.67 -6.35
N HIS A 122 0.62 8.07 -7.58
CA HIS A 122 -0.12 7.66 -8.76
C HIS A 122 0.04 6.15 -8.99
N PHE A 123 -0.81 5.55 -9.83
CA PHE A 123 -0.72 4.12 -10.08
C PHE A 123 0.61 3.78 -10.74
N PRO A 124 1.32 2.73 -10.28
CA PRO A 124 2.48 2.23 -10.99
C PRO A 124 2.12 1.94 -12.44
N ASP A 125 3.08 2.18 -13.34
CA ASP A 125 2.94 1.96 -14.78
C ASP A 125 1.91 2.87 -15.49
N SER A 126 1.39 3.92 -14.82
CA SER A 126 0.50 4.92 -15.45
C SER A 126 0.95 5.43 -16.84
N PRO A 127 2.24 5.70 -17.12
CA PRO A 127 2.67 6.11 -18.46
C PRO A 127 2.39 5.09 -19.58
N ASN A 128 2.32 3.79 -19.25
CA ASN A 128 2.10 2.71 -20.21
C ASN A 128 0.65 2.18 -20.19
N GLN A 129 -0.19 2.68 -19.28
CA GLN A 129 -1.56 2.20 -19.07
C GLN A 129 -2.56 3.34 -19.32
N PRO A 130 -3.12 3.46 -20.55
CA PRO A 130 -4.01 4.57 -20.91
C PRO A 130 -5.29 4.69 -20.06
N THR A 131 -5.67 3.61 -19.37
CA THR A 131 -6.82 3.54 -18.47
C THR A 131 -6.52 4.06 -17.07
N PHE A 132 -5.25 4.26 -16.71
CA PHE A 132 -4.81 4.76 -15.40
C PHE A 132 -4.75 6.30 -15.38
N PRO A 133 -4.83 6.92 -14.19
CA PRO A 133 -4.63 8.35 -14.06
C PRO A 133 -3.28 8.77 -14.65
N SER A 134 -3.31 9.74 -15.56
CA SER A 134 -2.09 10.26 -16.21
C SER A 134 -1.14 10.87 -15.20
N THR A 135 0.16 10.67 -15.42
CA THR A 135 1.26 11.28 -14.68
C THR A 135 2.01 12.31 -15.53
N VAL A 136 1.51 12.66 -16.71
CA VAL A 136 2.17 13.63 -17.62
C VAL A 136 2.11 15.03 -17.02
N LEU A 137 3.26 15.68 -16.92
CA LEU A 137 3.37 17.09 -16.57
C LEU A 137 3.76 17.90 -17.82
N GLU A 138 2.81 18.68 -18.34
CA GLU A 138 3.03 19.53 -19.51
C GLU A 138 3.92 20.74 -19.20
N PRO A 139 4.65 21.28 -20.20
CA PRO A 139 5.46 22.49 -20.02
C PRO A 139 4.66 23.65 -19.41
N GLY A 140 5.26 24.33 -18.43
CA GLY A 140 4.64 25.46 -17.73
C GLY A 140 3.57 25.08 -16.70
N LYS A 141 3.27 23.78 -16.50
CA LYS A 141 2.42 23.32 -15.40
C LYS A 141 3.23 23.07 -14.14
N THR A 142 2.57 23.18 -12.99
CA THR A 142 3.14 22.83 -11.69
C THR A 142 2.47 21.57 -11.17
N TYR A 143 3.28 20.55 -10.88
CA TYR A 143 2.85 19.40 -10.12
C TYR A 143 2.86 19.73 -8.62
N LYS A 144 1.78 19.40 -7.92
CA LYS A 144 1.70 19.50 -6.46
C LYS A 144 0.85 18.37 -5.92
N THR A 145 1.35 17.75 -4.87
CA THR A 145 0.67 16.71 -4.09
C THR A 145 1.05 16.87 -2.63
N SER A 146 0.26 16.31 -1.72
CA SER A 146 0.55 16.30 -0.30
C SER A 146 0.18 14.96 0.31
N SER A 147 1.00 14.51 1.25
CA SER A 147 0.74 13.35 2.09
C SER A 147 1.05 13.67 3.54
N VAL A 148 0.19 13.22 4.45
CA VAL A 148 0.29 13.48 5.89
C VAL A 148 0.25 12.16 6.63
N TYR A 149 1.27 11.91 7.44
CA TYR A 149 1.33 10.77 8.36
C TYR A 149 1.07 11.30 9.77
N LYS A 150 -0.13 11.04 10.27
CA LYS A 150 -0.57 11.52 11.59
C LYS A 150 -0.41 10.39 12.60
N PHE A 151 0.34 10.66 13.66
CA PHE A 151 0.56 9.70 14.74
C PHE A 151 -0.29 10.05 15.96
N SER A 152 -0.88 9.02 16.57
CA SER A 152 -1.58 9.11 17.85
C SER A 152 -1.42 7.80 18.62
N THR A 153 -2.07 7.67 19.78
CA THR A 153 -2.09 6.41 20.54
C THR A 153 -3.51 6.06 20.92
N THR A 154 -3.82 4.77 20.92
CA THR A 154 -5.03 4.26 21.56
C THR A 154 -4.76 4.07 23.04
N THR A 155 -5.67 4.54 23.90
CA THR A 155 -5.66 4.19 25.31
C THR A 155 -6.05 2.70 25.40
N LYS A 156 -5.21 1.90 26.06
CA LYS A 156 -5.60 0.52 26.42
C LYS A 156 -6.65 0.55 27.52
#